data_AF-A0A2V9LF45-F1
#
_entry.id   AF-A0A2V9LF45-F1
#
_cell.length_a   1.000
_cell.length_b   1.000
_cell.length_c   1.000
_cell.angle_alpha   90.00
_cell.angle_beta   90.00
_cell.angle_gamma   90.00
#
_symmetry.space_group_name_H-M   'P 1'
#
loop_
_entity.id
_entity.type
_entity.pdbx_description
1 polymer ?
#
loop_
_entity_poly.entity_id
_entity_poly.type
_entity_poly.pdbx_seq_one_letter_code
_entity_poly.pdbx_strand_id
1 'polypeptide(L)'
;MTTIEKAVRQSISLPSRLAKRVKALAKIQRTSANRVLVELIETGLESKEAEKRRFFELADQLSASTDPEEQQRIKEELARMTFPD
;
A
#
# COMPACT_ATOMS: atom_id res chain seq x y z
N MET A 1 -16.85 -18.44 20.63
CA MET A 1 -16.39 -19.27 19.49
C MET A 1 -15.55 -18.40 18.59
N THR A 2 -14.23 -18.55 18.61
CA THR A 2 -13.34 -17.88 17.66
C THR A 2 -13.59 -18.48 16.29
N THR A 3 -14.24 -17.72 15.41
CA THR A 3 -14.36 -18.07 14.01
C THR A 3 -12.96 -18.09 13.42
N ILE A 4 -12.41 -19.29 13.23
CA ILE A 4 -11.18 -19.47 12.46
C ILE A 4 -11.50 -18.99 11.05
N GLU A 5 -10.96 -17.84 10.65
CA GLU A 5 -11.14 -17.33 9.30
C GLU A 5 -10.71 -18.40 8.30
N LYS A 6 -11.60 -18.70 7.36
CA LYS A 6 -11.41 -19.81 6.43
C LYS A 6 -10.33 -19.41 5.41
N ALA A 7 -9.13 -19.98 5.55
CA ALA A 7 -8.04 -19.71 4.62
C ALA A 7 -8.41 -20.15 3.19
N VAL A 8 -8.40 -19.21 2.24
CA VAL A 8 -8.66 -19.48 0.82
C VAL A 8 -7.32 -19.60 0.10
N ARG A 9 -7.06 -20.77 -0.49
CA ARG A 9 -5.83 -21.01 -1.25
C ARG A 9 -5.87 -20.27 -2.58
N GLN A 10 -4.90 -19.39 -2.81
CA GLN A 10 -4.66 -18.73 -4.09
C GLN A 10 -3.32 -19.21 -4.66
N SER A 11 -3.28 -19.51 -5.97
CA SER A 11 -2.06 -19.91 -6.66
C SER A 11 -1.65 -18.81 -7.64
N ILE A 12 -0.46 -18.25 -7.44
CA ILE A 12 0.06 -17.13 -8.24
C ILE A 12 1.40 -17.51 -8.87
N SER A 13 1.53 -17.24 -10.16
CA SER A 13 2.79 -17.37 -10.89
C SER A 13 3.60 -16.10 -10.74
N LEU A 14 4.79 -16.20 -10.17
CA LEU A 14 5.69 -15.05 -9.97
C LEU A 14 6.73 -14.99 -11.10
N PRO A 15 7.00 -13.81 -11.69
CA PRO A 15 8.15 -13.61 -12.55
C PRO A 15 9.45 -14.02 -11.84
N SER A 16 10.40 -14.58 -12.58
CA SER A 16 11.64 -15.16 -12.03
C SER A 16 12.42 -14.20 -11.12
N ARG A 17 12.48 -12.92 -11.49
CA ARG A 17 13.12 -11.85 -10.69
C ARG A 17 12.43 -11.66 -9.34
N LEU A 18 11.09 -11.64 -9.32
CA LEU A 18 10.31 -11.45 -8.09
C LEU A 18 10.40 -12.68 -7.19
N ALA A 19 10.31 -13.89 -7.76
CA ALA A 19 10.48 -15.13 -7.01
C ALA A 19 11.85 -15.22 -6.31
N LYS A 20 12.93 -14.77 -6.98
CA LYS A 20 14.28 -14.70 -6.37
C LYS A 20 14.33 -13.71 -5.20
N ARG A 21 13.73 -12.52 -5.34
CA ARG A 21 13.66 -11.52 -4.26
C ARG A 21 12.91 -12.03 -3.04
N VAL A 22 11.74 -12.62 -3.24
CA VAL A 22 10.94 -13.21 -2.15
C VAL A 22 11.72 -14.29 -1.41
N LYS A 23 12.40 -15.19 -2.14
CA LYS A 23 13.25 -16.23 -1.52
C LYS A 23 14.42 -15.64 -0.74
N ALA A 24 15.05 -14.58 -1.24
CA ALA A 24 16.14 -13.90 -0.52
C ALA A 24 15.64 -13.26 0.78
N LEU A 25 14.50 -12.57 0.75
CA LEU A 25 13.86 -12.00 1.93
C LEU A 25 13.50 -13.07 2.96
N ALA A 26 12.91 -14.17 2.51
CA ALA A 26 12.56 -15.30 3.37
C ALA A 26 13.79 -15.88 4.08
N LYS A 27 14.93 -15.99 3.37
CA LYS A 27 16.20 -16.45 3.95
C LYS A 27 16.74 -15.47 5.00
N ILE A 28 16.70 -14.17 4.72
CA ILE A 28 17.17 -13.12 5.64
C ILE A 28 16.32 -13.12 6.92
N GLN A 29 15.00 -13.19 6.77
CA GLN A 29 14.04 -13.17 7.88
C GLN A 29 13.87 -14.53 8.57
N ARG A 30 14.55 -15.58 8.11
CA ARG A 30 14.42 -16.97 8.61
C ARG A 30 12.97 -17.46 8.65
N THR A 31 12.20 -17.12 7.63
CA THR A 31 10.77 -17.46 7.52
C THR A 31 10.48 -18.13 6.18
N SER A 32 9.25 -18.60 5.99
CA SER A 32 8.83 -19.21 4.72
C SER A 32 8.57 -18.14 3.66
N ALA A 33 8.82 -18.46 2.40
CA ALA A 33 8.46 -17.58 1.28
C ALA A 33 6.96 -17.26 1.26
N ASN A 34 6.11 -18.19 1.71
CA ASN A 34 4.68 -17.95 1.83
C ASN A 34 4.36 -16.85 2.87
N ARG A 35 5.01 -16.89 4.04
CA ARG A 35 4.82 -15.86 5.08
C ARG A 35 5.25 -14.48 4.59
N VAL A 36 6.39 -14.40 3.90
CA VAL A 36 6.85 -13.14 3.28
C VAL A 36 5.83 -12.64 2.25
N LEU A 37 5.27 -13.51 1.42
CA LEU A 37 4.27 -13.11 0.43
C LEU A 37 3.00 -12.56 1.09
N VAL A 38 2.49 -13.23 2.12
CA VAL A 38 1.31 -12.77 2.86
C VAL A 38 1.56 -11.39 3.45
N GLU A 39 2.68 -11.22 4.16
CA GLU A 39 3.04 -9.94 4.78
C GLU A 39 3.21 -8.81 3.75
N LEU A 40 3.89 -9.07 2.63
CA LEU A 40 4.04 -8.10 1.55
C LEU A 40 2.70 -7.70 0.91
N ILE A 41 1.74 -8.64 0.82
CA ILE A 41 0.39 -8.37 0.30
C ILE A 41 -0.38 -7.53 1.32
N GLU A 42 -0.36 -7.89 2.60
CA GLU A 42 -1.00 -7.14 3.69
C GLU A 42 -0.49 -5.70 3.72
N THR A 43 0.83 -5.51 3.83
CA THR A 43 1.46 -4.18 3.82
C THR A 43 1.18 -3.42 2.51
N GLY A 44 1.17 -4.12 1.37
CA GLY A 44 0.86 -3.50 0.08
C GLY A 44 -0.58 -2.99 -0.01
N LEU A 45 -1.54 -3.72 0.55
CA LEU A 45 -2.94 -3.31 0.63
C LEU A 45 -3.11 -2.14 1.60
N GLU A 46 -2.52 -2.23 2.79
CA GLU A 46 -2.54 -1.16 3.79
C GLU A 46 -1.91 0.13 3.25
N SER A 47 -0.79 0.03 2.53
CA SER A 47 -0.14 1.20 1.91
C SER A 47 -1.04 1.88 0.89
N LYS A 48 -1.76 1.12 0.07
CA LYS A 48 -2.72 1.69 -0.89
C LYS A 48 -3.90 2.35 -0.20
N GLU A 49 -4.38 1.77 0.89
CA GLU A 49 -5.48 2.35 1.64
C GLU A 49 -5.04 3.61 2.39
N ALA A 50 -3.82 3.64 2.94
CA ALA A 50 -3.23 4.82 3.56
C ALA A 50 -3.04 5.95 2.55
N GLU A 51 -2.55 5.66 1.34
CA GLU A 51 -2.44 6.63 0.26
C GLU A 51 -3.80 7.23 -0.11
N LYS A 52 -4.83 6.38 -0.23
CA LYS A 52 -6.21 6.81 -0.48
C LYS A 52 -6.75 7.69 0.65
N ARG A 53 -6.53 7.34 1.92
CA ARG A 53 -6.97 8.14 3.07
C ARG A 53 -6.31 9.51 3.07
N ARG A 54 -4.98 9.57 2.90
CA ARG A 54 -4.23 10.83 2.81
C ARG A 54 -4.74 11.71 1.67
N PHE A 55 -5.05 11.12 0.52
CA PHE A 55 -5.63 11.85 -0.60
C PHE A 55 -6.95 12.54 -0.22
N PHE A 56 -7.87 11.82 0.45
CA PHE A 56 -9.13 12.42 0.89
C PHE A 56 -8.93 13.46 1.98
N GLU A 57 -8.03 13.25 2.93
CA GLU A 57 -7.69 14.24 3.96
C GLU A 57 -7.21 15.55 3.35
N LEU A 58 -6.34 15.49 2.33
CA LEU A 58 -5.88 16.66 1.58
C LEU A 58 -7.03 17.33 0.80
N ALA A 59 -7.94 16.57 0.20
CA ALA A 59 -9.10 17.13 -0.49
C ALA A 59 -10.06 17.85 0.48
N ASP A 60 -10.29 17.27 1.67
CA ASP A 60 -11.10 17.89 2.72
C ASP A 60 -10.44 19.18 3.23
N GLN A 61 -9.12 19.15 3.50
CA GLN A 61 -8.34 20.33 3.88
C GLN A 61 -8.40 21.43 2.82
N LEU A 62 -8.31 21.08 1.53
CA LEU A 62 -8.44 22.03 0.43
C LEU A 62 -9.80 22.73 0.43
N SER A 63 -10.87 21.98 0.71
CA SER A 63 -12.24 22.51 0.75
C SER A 63 -12.49 23.44 1.95
N ALA A 64 -11.80 23.18 3.07
CA ALA A 64 -11.96 23.93 4.32
C ALA A 64 -11.01 25.14 4.43
N SER A 65 -9.85 25.10 3.76
CA SER A 65 -8.88 26.20 3.82
C SER A 65 -9.40 27.45 3.12
N THR A 66 -9.21 28.60 3.74
CA THR A 66 -9.51 29.94 3.16
C THR A 66 -8.24 30.68 2.74
N ASP A 67 -7.06 30.13 3.04
CA ASP A 67 -5.76 30.71 2.68
C ASP A 67 -5.37 30.29 1.25
N PRO A 68 -5.24 31.23 0.30
CA PRO A 68 -4.87 30.91 -1.08
C PRO A 68 -3.49 30.24 -1.21
N GLU A 69 -2.52 30.54 -0.33
CA GLU A 69 -1.20 29.90 -0.37
C GLU A 69 -1.25 28.44 0.11
N GLU A 70 -2.07 28.16 1.11
CA GLU A 70 -2.30 26.80 1.59
C GLU A 70 -3.07 25.97 0.55
N GLN A 71 -4.12 26.53 -0.05
CA GLN A 71 -4.87 25.86 -1.11
C GLN A 71 -3.97 25.48 -2.31
N GLN A 72 -3.04 26.37 -2.70
CA GLN A 72 -2.13 26.09 -3.81
C GLN A 72 -1.18 24.93 -3.48
N ARG A 73 -0.61 24.91 -2.26
CA ARG A 73 0.27 23.83 -1.80
C ARG A 73 -0.46 22.48 -1.78
N ILE A 74 -1.69 22.46 -1.28
CA ILE A 74 -2.50 21.23 -1.23
C ILE A 74 -2.85 20.74 -2.65
N LYS A 75 -3.19 21.64 -3.58
CA LYS A 75 -3.43 21.28 -4.99
C LYS A 75 -2.21 20.63 -5.65
N GLU A 76 -1.02 21.16 -5.41
CA GLU A 76 0.23 20.59 -5.94
C GLU A 76 0.56 19.22 -5.34
N GLU A 77 0.22 19.00 -4.07
CA GLU A 77 0.37 17.70 -3.42
C GLU A 77 -0.63 16.67 -3.97
N LEU A 78 -1.90 17.05 -4.11
CA LEU A 78 -2.94 16.20 -4.73
C LEU A 78 -2.60 15.83 -6.18
N ALA A 79 -2.08 16.78 -6.96
CA ALA A 79 -1.67 16.55 -8.34
C ALA A 79 -0.55 15.49 -8.42
N ARG A 80 0.48 15.61 -7.56
CA ARG A 80 1.58 14.63 -7.48
C ARG A 80 1.11 13.24 -7.07
N MET A 81 0.10 13.13 -6.20
CA MET A 81 -0.46 11.84 -5.80
C MET A 81 -1.36 11.21 -6.88
N THR A 82 -2.02 12.03 -7.72
CA THR A 82 -3.00 11.54 -8.72
C THR A 82 -2.36 11.25 -10.08
N PHE A 83 -1.40 12.08 -10.47
CA PHE A 83 -0.73 12.02 -11.77
C PHE A 83 0.79 11.87 -11.56
N PRO A 84 1.27 10.66 -11.21
CA PRO A 84 2.69 10.39 -11.24
C PRO A 84 3.19 10.42 -12.69
N ASP A 85 4.30 11.13 -12.93
CA ASP A 85 5.03 11.16 -14.22
C ASP A 85 5.51 9.76 -14.66
#